data_AF-A0A8C0D8Y6-F1
#
_entry.id   AF-A0A8C0D8Y6-F1
#
_cell.length_a   1.000
_cell.length_b   1.000
_cell.length_c   1.000
_cell.angle_alpha   90.00
_cell.angle_beta   90.00
_cell.angle_gamma   90.00
#
_symmetry.space_group_name_H-M   'P 1'
#
loop_
_entity.id
_entity.type
_entity.pdbx_description
1 polymer ?
#
loop_
_entity_poly.entity_id
_entity_poly.type
_entity_poly.pdbx_seq_one_letter_code
_entity_poly.pdbx_strand_id
1 'polypeptide(L)'
;KSRSTCWYILSLMYLIYKVSISGNSVKLTCPEDTVSEEITWKKDGIKIPHYDNTLLLEDFSEIENSGYYTCSKDENHKLYLKARVCENCVEADLMVVATIIIVDVCVTLGLLLLVYYWSKSRKAKAMPVTRGAGAGSRPRGQNRQRPPPVPNPDYEPIRKGQRDLYAGLNQRGI
;
A
#
# COMPACT_ATOMS: atom_id res chain seq x y z
N LYS A 1 -52.73 -22.91 17.49
CA LYS A 1 -51.26 -23.01 17.66
C LYS A 1 -50.73 -24.17 16.80
N SER A 2 -50.74 -24.03 15.47
CA SER A 2 -50.26 -25.06 14.51
C SER A 2 -50.10 -24.42 13.11
N ARG A 3 -49.35 -23.32 13.03
CA ARG A 3 -49.02 -22.66 11.75
C ARG A 3 -47.54 -22.23 11.68
N SER A 4 -46.92 -21.89 12.82
CA SER A 4 -45.49 -21.54 12.85
C SER A 4 -44.53 -22.69 12.59
N THR A 5 -44.84 -23.93 12.99
CA THR A 5 -43.92 -25.07 12.82
C THR A 5 -43.72 -25.47 11.36
N CYS A 6 -44.68 -25.19 10.48
CA CYS A 6 -44.57 -25.54 9.05
C CYS A 6 -43.57 -24.64 8.31
N TRP A 7 -43.47 -23.35 8.68
CA TRP A 7 -42.50 -22.42 8.09
C TRP A 7 -41.06 -22.69 8.55
N TYR A 8 -40.84 -23.13 9.79
CA TYR A 8 -39.50 -23.46 10.29
C TYR A 8 -38.93 -24.75 9.68
N ILE A 9 -39.75 -25.74 9.35
CA ILE A 9 -39.31 -26.98 8.68
C ILE A 9 -39.03 -26.74 7.18
N LEU A 10 -39.79 -25.87 6.51
CA LEU A 10 -39.54 -25.46 5.12
C LEU A 10 -38.21 -24.71 4.91
N SER A 11 -37.64 -24.16 5.99
CA SER A 11 -36.36 -23.40 5.98
C SER A 11 -35.12 -24.28 6.22
N LEU A 12 -35.26 -25.55 6.59
CA LEU A 12 -34.18 -26.33 7.21
C LEU A 12 -33.34 -27.21 6.28
N MET A 13 -33.54 -27.22 4.97
CA MET A 13 -32.78 -28.19 4.14
C MET A 13 -32.60 -27.72 2.70
N TYR A 14 -31.94 -26.58 2.55
CA TYR A 14 -31.38 -26.20 1.27
C TYR A 14 -30.20 -27.15 0.97
N LEU A 15 -30.40 -28.09 0.04
CA LEU A 15 -29.34 -28.93 -0.53
C LEU A 15 -28.35 -28.05 -1.30
N ILE A 16 -27.39 -27.49 -0.58
CA ILE A 16 -26.38 -26.57 -1.13
C ILE A 16 -25.04 -27.28 -1.24
N TYR A 17 -24.51 -27.31 -2.45
CA TYR A 17 -23.14 -27.73 -2.70
C TYR A 17 -22.16 -26.74 -2.07
N LYS A 18 -21.16 -27.27 -1.35
CA LYS A 18 -20.05 -26.45 -0.83
C LYS A 18 -18.89 -26.51 -1.82
N VAL A 19 -18.52 -25.35 -2.35
CA VAL A 19 -17.42 -25.17 -3.30
C VAL A 19 -16.28 -24.44 -2.59
N SER A 20 -15.08 -24.99 -2.65
CA SER A 20 -13.85 -24.37 -2.14
C SER A 20 -12.82 -24.33 -3.26
N ILE A 21 -12.35 -23.12 -3.58
CA ILE A 21 -11.35 -22.90 -4.61
C ILE A 21 -10.01 -22.62 -3.90
N SER A 22 -8.96 -23.33 -4.29
CA SER A 22 -7.62 -23.17 -3.71
C SER A 22 -6.58 -23.22 -4.82
N GLY A 23 -6.00 -22.07 -5.16
CA GLY A 23 -5.03 -21.96 -6.26
C GLY A 23 -5.64 -22.44 -7.58
N ASN A 24 -5.07 -23.50 -8.16
CA ASN A 24 -5.54 -24.13 -9.40
C ASN A 24 -6.55 -25.28 -9.17
N SER A 25 -6.87 -25.59 -7.92
CA SER A 25 -7.71 -26.73 -7.56
C SER A 25 -9.10 -26.29 -7.09
N VAL A 26 -10.13 -27.05 -7.46
CA VAL A 26 -11.50 -26.84 -7.01
C VAL A 26 -11.97 -28.07 -6.24
N LYS A 27 -12.42 -27.87 -5.00
CA LYS A 27 -13.00 -28.90 -4.15
C LYS A 27 -14.52 -28.71 -4.06
N LEU A 28 -15.25 -29.72 -4.51
CA LEU A 28 -16.70 -29.82 -4.38
C LEU A 28 -17.05 -30.75 -3.22
N THR A 29 -18.08 -30.41 -2.45
CA THR A 29 -18.62 -31.27 -1.38
C THR A 29 -20.10 -31.47 -1.63
N CYS A 30 -20.56 -32.71 -1.57
CA CYS A 30 -21.97 -33.04 -1.70
C CYS A 30 -22.75 -32.57 -0.46
N PRO A 31 -23.97 -32.05 -0.62
CA PRO A 31 -24.79 -31.68 0.53
C PRO A 31 -25.19 -32.91 1.37
N GLU A 32 -25.30 -32.70 2.69
CA GLU A 32 -25.41 -33.75 3.71
C GLU A 32 -26.72 -34.57 3.57
N ASP A 33 -27.80 -33.93 3.12
CA ASP A 33 -29.11 -34.57 3.03
C ASP A 33 -29.29 -35.47 1.80
N THR A 34 -28.30 -35.49 0.90
CA THR A 34 -28.23 -36.38 -0.28
C THR A 34 -27.34 -37.60 -0.07
N VAL A 35 -26.70 -37.75 1.09
CA VAL A 35 -25.80 -38.86 1.38
C VAL A 35 -26.62 -40.15 1.55
N SER A 36 -26.97 -40.72 0.41
CA SER A 36 -27.30 -42.13 0.26
C SER A 36 -26.00 -42.91 0.42
N GLU A 37 -26.08 -44.14 0.92
CA GLU A 37 -24.94 -44.99 1.32
C GLU A 37 -23.88 -45.22 0.22
N GLU A 38 -24.14 -44.80 -1.03
CA GLU A 38 -23.22 -44.86 -2.17
C GLU A 38 -23.25 -43.55 -2.98
N ILE A 39 -22.27 -42.66 -2.76
CA ILE A 39 -22.14 -41.40 -3.51
C ILE A 39 -21.51 -41.70 -4.88
N THR A 40 -22.13 -41.20 -5.95
CA THR A 40 -21.57 -41.29 -7.30
C THR A 40 -21.53 -39.92 -7.95
N TRP A 41 -20.34 -39.51 -8.38
CA TRP A 41 -20.15 -38.25 -9.09
C TRP A 41 -20.40 -38.42 -10.58
N LYS A 42 -21.08 -37.44 -11.18
CA LYS A 42 -21.18 -37.29 -12.64
C LYS A 42 -20.84 -35.85 -13.05
N LYS A 43 -20.20 -35.72 -14.20
CA LYS A 43 -19.98 -34.45 -14.91
C LYS A 43 -20.64 -34.55 -16.29
N ASP A 44 -21.57 -33.65 -16.56
CA ASP A 44 -22.35 -33.60 -17.81
C ASP A 44 -22.98 -34.96 -18.18
N GLY A 45 -23.40 -35.71 -17.16
CA GLY A 45 -23.99 -37.05 -17.29
C GLY A 45 -22.98 -38.22 -17.33
N ILE A 46 -21.69 -37.93 -17.46
CA ILE A 46 -20.62 -38.94 -17.48
C ILE A 46 -20.20 -39.26 -16.04
N LYS A 47 -20.21 -40.54 -15.67
CA LYS A 47 -19.79 -41.00 -14.34
C LYS A 47 -18.28 -40.79 -14.14
N ILE A 48 -17.92 -40.23 -13.00
CA ILE A 48 -16.54 -40.11 -12.53
C ILE A 48 -16.31 -41.26 -11.55
N PRO A 49 -15.20 -42.02 -11.64
CA PRO A 49 -14.89 -43.11 -10.71
C PRO A 49 -14.40 -42.53 -9.37
N HIS A 50 -15.29 -41.83 -8.68
CA HIS A 50 -15.04 -41.20 -7.38
C HIS A 50 -16.25 -41.38 -6.47
N TYR A 51 -16.00 -41.84 -5.25
CA TYR A 51 -17.04 -42.28 -4.31
C TYR A 51 -17.06 -41.50 -2.99
N ASP A 52 -16.08 -40.60 -2.79
CA ASP A 52 -16.06 -39.79 -1.58
C ASP A 52 -17.07 -38.64 -1.67
N ASN A 53 -17.50 -38.15 -0.51
CA ASN A 53 -18.35 -36.97 -0.39
C ASN A 53 -17.69 -35.70 -0.97
N THR A 54 -16.37 -35.67 -1.07
CA THR A 54 -15.64 -34.55 -1.64
C THR A 54 -14.95 -34.93 -2.94
N LEU A 55 -15.20 -34.19 -4.02
CA LEU A 55 -14.51 -34.32 -5.30
C LEU A 55 -13.46 -33.20 -5.42
N LEU A 56 -12.20 -33.58 -5.61
CA LEU A 56 -11.10 -32.64 -5.83
C LEU A 56 -10.73 -32.65 -7.31
N LEU A 57 -10.82 -31.48 -7.94
CA LEU A 57 -10.41 -31.26 -9.32
C LEU A 57 -9.09 -30.49 -9.29
N GLU A 58 -7.99 -31.18 -9.56
CA GLU A 58 -6.68 -30.57 -9.79
C GLU A 58 -6.66 -29.91 -11.18
N ASP A 59 -5.82 -28.89 -11.34
CA ASP A 59 -5.63 -28.14 -12.59
C ASP A 59 -6.92 -27.77 -13.33
N PHE A 60 -7.79 -27.04 -12.63
CA PHE A 60 -9.10 -26.71 -13.16
C PHE A 60 -9.00 -25.74 -14.36
N SER A 61 -9.33 -26.19 -15.56
CA SER A 61 -9.52 -25.30 -16.71
C SER A 61 -10.98 -24.85 -16.83
N GLU A 62 -11.22 -23.55 -17.04
CA GLU A 62 -12.59 -23.04 -17.31
C GLU A 62 -13.20 -23.73 -18.52
N ILE A 63 -12.41 -24.04 -19.55
CA ILE A 63 -12.90 -24.60 -20.82
C ILE A 63 -13.25 -26.08 -20.65
N GLU A 64 -12.39 -26.83 -19.96
CA GLU A 64 -12.52 -28.29 -19.90
C GLU A 64 -13.35 -28.75 -18.71
N ASN A 65 -13.27 -28.06 -17.58
CA ASN A 65 -13.86 -28.49 -16.31
C ASN A 65 -15.12 -27.72 -15.91
N SER A 66 -15.54 -26.70 -16.68
CA SER A 66 -16.88 -26.13 -16.52
C SER A 66 -17.95 -27.09 -17.01
N GLY A 67 -19.07 -27.17 -16.27
CA GLY A 67 -20.12 -28.12 -16.59
C GLY A 67 -21.08 -28.38 -15.42
N TYR A 68 -21.99 -29.32 -15.63
CA TYR A 68 -22.95 -29.75 -14.62
C TYR A 68 -22.41 -30.91 -13.80
N TYR A 69 -22.29 -30.72 -12.50
CA TYR A 69 -21.88 -31.73 -11.52
C TYR A 69 -23.09 -32.22 -10.73
N THR A 70 -23.14 -33.54 -10.49
CA THR A 70 -24.15 -34.18 -9.65
C THR A 70 -23.52 -35.23 -8.76
N CYS A 71 -23.92 -35.29 -7.48
CA CYS A 71 -23.45 -36.25 -6.49
C CYS A 71 -24.62 -37.07 -5.90
N SER A 72 -25.43 -37.72 -6.71
CA SER A 72 -26.45 -38.64 -6.22
C SER A 72 -26.95 -39.54 -7.34
N LYS A 73 -27.62 -40.62 -6.96
CA LYS A 73 -28.45 -41.41 -7.87
C LYS A 73 -29.60 -40.56 -8.44
N ASP A 74 -30.14 -39.65 -7.63
CA ASP A 74 -31.23 -38.77 -8.01
C ASP A 74 -30.67 -37.48 -8.64
N GLU A 75 -30.93 -37.29 -9.93
CA GLU A 75 -30.44 -36.15 -10.72
C GLU A 75 -31.11 -34.81 -10.38
N ASN A 76 -31.81 -34.75 -9.25
CA ASN A 76 -32.63 -33.61 -8.85
C ASN A 76 -31.79 -32.41 -8.39
N HIS A 77 -30.53 -32.63 -8.00
CA HIS A 77 -29.62 -31.59 -7.51
C HIS A 77 -28.42 -31.45 -8.44
N LYS A 78 -28.49 -30.52 -9.40
CA LYS A 78 -27.41 -30.22 -10.35
C LYS A 78 -26.69 -28.94 -9.95
N LEU A 79 -25.37 -28.99 -9.83
CA LEU A 79 -24.50 -27.83 -9.66
C LEU A 79 -23.91 -27.45 -11.02
N TYR A 80 -24.20 -26.25 -11.52
CA TYR A 80 -23.44 -25.72 -12.64
C TYR A 80 -22.18 -25.02 -12.11
N LEU A 81 -21.02 -25.60 -12.40
CA LEU A 81 -19.74 -25.04 -11.97
C LEU A 81 -19.09 -24.29 -13.14
N LYS A 82 -18.92 -22.98 -12.95
CA LYS A 82 -18.12 -22.14 -13.83
C LYS A 82 -17.21 -21.27 -12.98
N ALA A 83 -15.93 -21.63 -12.94
CA ALA A 83 -14.91 -20.94 -12.18
C ALA A 83 -13.71 -20.62 -13.08
N ARG A 84 -13.02 -19.52 -12.78
CA ARG A 84 -11.70 -19.20 -13.33
C ARG A 84 -10.72 -19.34 -12.19
N VAL A 85 -9.89 -20.38 -12.24
CA VAL A 85 -8.75 -20.51 -11.35
C VAL A 85 -7.50 -19.99 -12.05
N CYS A 86 -6.54 -19.53 -11.28
CA CYS A 86 -5.30 -18.97 -11.80
C CYS A 86 -4.16 -19.31 -10.83
N GLU A 87 -2.98 -19.62 -11.37
CA GLU A 87 -1.77 -19.72 -10.56
C GLU A 87 -1.38 -18.33 -10.05
N ASN A 88 -1.19 -18.18 -8.74
CA ASN A 88 -0.75 -16.95 -8.07
C ASN A 88 -1.70 -15.75 -8.14
N CYS A 89 -2.97 -15.94 -8.48
CA CYS A 89 -3.95 -14.87 -8.32
C CYS A 89 -4.21 -14.62 -6.84
N VAL A 90 -3.73 -13.48 -6.35
CA VAL A 90 -4.22 -12.90 -5.10
C VAL A 90 -5.60 -12.36 -5.40
N GLU A 91 -6.62 -12.92 -4.75
CA GLU A 91 -7.95 -12.33 -4.76
C GLU A 91 -7.79 -10.88 -4.27
N ALA A 92 -8.15 -9.92 -5.13
CA ALA A 92 -8.09 -8.51 -4.82
C ALA A 92 -9.22 -8.16 -3.83
N ASP A 93 -9.12 -8.74 -2.64
CA ASP A 93 -10.04 -8.48 -1.55
C ASP A 93 -9.86 -7.02 -1.12
N LEU A 94 -10.97 -6.35 -0.85
CA LEU A 94 -11.00 -4.95 -0.43
C LEU A 94 -10.14 -4.74 0.82
N MET A 95 -10.10 -5.72 1.70
CA MET A 95 -9.26 -5.69 2.90
C MET A 95 -7.77 -5.76 2.54
N VAL A 96 -7.37 -6.61 1.59
CA VAL A 96 -5.98 -6.70 1.13
C VAL A 96 -5.54 -5.38 0.48
N VAL A 97 -6.37 -4.80 -0.40
CA VAL A 97 -6.06 -3.51 -1.03
C VAL A 97 -5.99 -2.39 0.03
N ALA A 98 -6.94 -2.33 0.96
CA ALA A 98 -6.94 -1.34 2.02
C ALA A 98 -5.69 -1.45 2.91
N THR A 99 -5.28 -2.67 3.27
CA THR A 99 -4.07 -2.89 4.07
C THR A 99 -2.81 -2.42 3.34
N ILE A 100 -2.68 -2.68 2.03
CA ILE A 100 -1.55 -2.20 1.22
C ILE A 100 -1.47 -0.66 1.26
N ILE A 101 -2.61 0.03 1.07
CA ILE A 101 -2.67 1.49 1.11
C ILE A 101 -2.27 2.03 2.49
N ILE A 102 -2.80 1.43 3.57
CA ILE A 102 -2.47 1.85 4.94
C ILE A 102 -0.98 1.71 5.20
N VAL A 103 -0.38 0.57 4.81
CA VAL A 103 1.05 0.33 4.97
C VAL A 103 1.88 1.37 4.22
N ASP A 104 1.53 1.69 2.97
CA ASP A 104 2.22 2.70 2.18
C ASP A 104 2.15 4.10 2.82
N VAL A 105 0.96 4.50 3.29
CA VAL A 105 0.78 5.77 4.02
C VAL A 105 1.62 5.81 5.31
N CYS A 106 1.65 4.72 6.08
CA CYS A 106 2.47 4.65 7.29
C CYS A 106 3.97 4.74 6.98
N VAL A 107 4.44 4.07 5.93
CA VAL A 107 5.85 4.09 5.51
C VAL A 107 6.24 5.49 5.03
N THR A 108 5.43 6.11 4.17
CA THR A 108 5.70 7.46 3.67
C THR A 108 5.70 8.49 4.80
N LEU A 109 4.71 8.47 5.69
CA LEU A 109 4.68 9.34 6.87
C LEU A 109 5.86 9.08 7.83
N GLY A 110 6.21 7.81 8.06
CA GLY A 110 7.35 7.44 8.89
C GLY A 110 8.68 7.98 8.35
N LEU A 111 8.91 7.85 7.04
CA LEU A 111 10.09 8.40 6.37
C LEU A 111 10.10 9.94 6.43
N LEU A 112 8.97 10.60 6.22
CA LEU A 112 8.86 12.05 6.33
C LEU A 112 9.21 12.55 7.74
N LEU A 113 8.67 11.90 8.78
CA LEU A 113 8.98 12.24 10.18
C LEU A 113 10.43 11.96 10.54
N LEU A 114 11.01 10.85 10.05
CA LEU A 114 12.41 10.50 10.26
C LEU A 114 13.33 11.57 9.65
N VAL A 115 13.13 11.91 8.38
CA VAL A 115 13.91 12.96 7.70
C VAL A 115 13.70 14.31 8.36
N TYR A 116 12.46 14.64 8.74
CA TYR A 116 12.15 15.86 9.47
C TYR A 116 12.93 15.92 10.79
N TYR A 117 12.91 14.85 11.58
CA TYR A 117 13.61 14.78 12.85
C TYR A 117 15.12 14.84 12.66
N TRP A 118 15.67 14.16 11.66
CA TRP A 118 17.09 14.22 11.31
C TRP A 118 17.51 15.61 10.85
N SER A 119 16.69 16.29 10.05
CA SER A 119 16.95 17.68 9.64
C SER A 119 16.96 18.62 10.85
N LYS A 120 16.01 18.45 11.78
CA LYS A 120 15.91 19.25 13.01
C LYS A 120 17.05 18.96 13.99
N SER A 121 17.41 17.70 14.17
CA SER A 121 18.55 17.30 15.01
C SER A 121 19.89 17.64 14.37
N ARG A 122 19.99 17.75 13.04
CA ARG A 122 21.13 18.40 12.37
C ARG A 122 21.17 19.92 12.61
N LYS A 123 20.05 20.61 12.76
CA LYS A 123 20.05 22.02 13.23
C LYS A 123 20.46 22.16 14.70
N ALA A 124 20.28 21.13 15.53
CA ALA A 124 20.76 21.10 16.91
C ALA A 124 22.22 20.63 17.06
N LYS A 125 22.73 19.80 16.13
CA LYS A 125 24.15 19.37 16.06
C LYS A 125 25.02 20.22 15.14
N ALA A 126 24.43 21.15 14.38
CA ALA A 126 25.12 22.36 13.99
C ALA A 126 25.33 23.18 15.26
N MET A 127 26.28 22.73 16.08
CA MET A 127 26.97 23.54 17.05
C MET A 127 27.18 24.90 16.38
N PRO A 128 26.66 26.02 16.92
CA PRO A 128 27.09 27.31 16.43
C PRO A 128 28.61 27.25 16.51
N VAL A 129 29.29 27.26 15.37
CA VAL A 129 30.71 27.57 15.30
C VAL A 129 30.81 28.94 15.93
N THR A 130 31.10 28.93 17.23
CA THR A 130 31.54 30.04 18.06
C THR A 130 30.94 31.38 17.67
N ARG A 131 29.65 31.58 17.98
CA ARG A 131 29.21 32.94 18.35
C ARG A 131 29.78 33.24 19.72
N GLY A 132 31.03 33.68 19.73
CA GLY A 132 31.59 34.38 20.87
C GLY A 132 30.62 35.48 21.30
N ALA A 133 30.43 35.59 22.61
CA ALA A 133 29.82 36.77 23.21
C ALA A 133 30.58 38.00 22.68
N GLY A 134 29.89 38.85 21.93
CA GLY A 134 30.50 40.04 21.33
C GLY A 134 29.67 40.57 20.19
N ALA A 135 29.04 41.71 20.41
CA ALA A 135 28.30 42.48 19.42
C ALA A 135 29.10 42.70 18.13
N GLY A 136 28.42 42.68 16.97
CA GLY A 136 28.96 43.24 15.73
C GLY A 136 28.98 42.28 14.54
N SER A 137 27.94 42.35 13.73
CA SER A 137 27.80 41.72 12.42
C SER A 137 28.89 42.16 11.43
N ARG A 138 29.68 41.22 10.89
CA ARG A 138 30.26 41.26 9.52
C ARG A 138 30.95 39.93 9.17
N PRO A 139 30.58 39.22 8.08
CA PRO A 139 31.40 38.11 7.60
C PRO A 139 32.66 38.69 6.96
N ARG A 140 33.81 38.51 7.60
CA ARG A 140 35.11 38.93 7.06
C ARG A 140 35.46 37.99 5.92
N GLY A 141 35.37 38.51 4.69
CA GLY A 141 35.68 37.80 3.46
C GLY A 141 37.04 37.11 3.52
N GLN A 142 37.06 35.89 2.97
CA GLN A 142 38.20 35.05 2.68
C GLN A 142 39.37 35.88 2.12
N ASN A 143 40.58 35.61 2.60
CA ASN A 143 41.86 36.19 2.17
C ASN A 143 41.89 36.48 0.65
N ARG A 144 41.57 37.72 0.27
CA ARG A 144 42.01 38.27 -1.02
C ARG A 144 43.37 38.89 -0.77
N GLN A 145 44.40 38.27 -1.34
CA GLN A 145 45.70 38.91 -1.55
C GLN A 145 45.43 40.34 -2.06
N ARG A 146 45.84 41.34 -1.30
CA ARG A 146 45.80 42.72 -1.78
C ARG A 146 46.85 42.82 -2.88
N PRO A 147 46.51 43.19 -4.13
CA PRO A 147 47.54 43.63 -5.05
C PRO A 147 48.28 44.83 -4.42
N PRO A 148 49.59 45.01 -4.69
CA PRO A 148 50.35 46.12 -4.15
C PRO A 148 49.64 47.44 -4.48
N PRO A 149 49.67 48.44 -3.57
CA PRO A 149 49.06 49.73 -3.82
C PRO A 149 49.61 50.31 -5.12
N VAL A 150 48.73 50.59 -6.08
CA VAL A 150 49.11 51.29 -7.30
C VAL A 150 49.63 52.67 -6.87
N PRO A 151 50.85 53.08 -7.24
CA PRO A 151 51.37 54.40 -6.94
C PRO A 151 50.55 55.43 -7.72
N ASN A 152 49.43 55.88 -7.17
CA ASN A 152 48.72 57.04 -7.69
C ASN A 152 49.21 58.26 -6.89
N PRO A 153 50.02 59.15 -7.49
CA PRO A 153 50.59 60.30 -6.78
C PRO A 153 49.55 61.39 -6.44
N ASP A 154 48.33 61.32 -6.97
CA ASP A 154 47.36 62.41 -6.93
C ASP A 154 46.28 62.31 -5.83
N TYR A 155 46.41 61.40 -4.87
CA TYR A 155 45.54 61.39 -3.69
C TYR A 155 46.29 61.07 -2.40
N GLU A 156 46.17 61.97 -1.42
CA GLU A 156 46.70 61.74 -0.06
C GLU A 156 45.91 60.64 0.67
N PRO A 157 46.57 59.80 1.50
CA PRO A 157 45.90 58.80 2.32
C PRO A 157 44.90 59.44 3.30
N ILE A 158 43.62 59.09 3.15
CA ILE A 158 42.52 59.62 3.98
C ILE A 158 42.73 59.30 5.46
N ARG A 159 42.87 60.33 6.32
CA ARG A 159 42.95 60.18 7.78
C ARG A 159 41.58 59.81 8.34
N LYS A 160 41.42 58.57 8.81
CA LYS A 160 40.19 58.14 9.48
C LYS A 160 40.07 58.79 10.86
N GLY A 161 39.12 59.70 11.02
CA GLY A 161 38.78 60.30 12.33
C GLY A 161 38.39 61.77 12.27
N GLN A 162 38.60 62.45 11.15
CA GLN A 162 38.23 63.86 10.99
C GLN A 162 37.17 63.99 9.88
N ARG A 163 36.17 64.84 10.10
CA ARG A 163 35.07 65.06 9.15
C ARG A 163 35.62 65.92 8.01
N ASP A 164 35.79 65.32 6.83
CA ASP A 164 36.31 66.04 5.66
C ASP A 164 35.41 67.25 5.33
N LEU A 165 36.05 68.39 5.02
CA LEU A 165 35.40 69.71 4.87
C LEU A 165 34.31 69.74 3.79
N TYR A 166 34.30 68.78 2.87
CA TYR A 166 33.31 68.64 1.79
C TYR A 166 32.23 67.58 2.06
N ALA A 167 32.21 66.93 3.23
CA ALA A 167 31.22 65.89 3.57
C ALA A 167 29.78 66.44 3.82
N GLY A 168 29.54 67.74 3.61
CA GLY A 168 28.31 68.44 3.98
C GLY A 168 27.40 68.90 2.84
N LEU A 169 27.56 68.43 1.59
CA LEU A 169 26.82 68.99 0.44
C LEU A 169 25.65 68.17 -0.12
N ASN A 170 25.20 67.11 0.56
CA ASN A 170 23.97 66.39 0.18
C ASN A 170 22.85 66.50 1.22
N GLN A 171 22.63 67.71 1.75
CA GLN A 171 21.35 68.07 2.36
C GLN A 171 20.65 69.11 1.49
N ARG A 172 19.94 68.63 0.45
CA ARG A 172 18.72 69.29 0.00
C ARG A 172 17.57 68.34 0.28
N GLY A 173 16.80 68.70 1.29
CA GLY A 173 15.48 68.15 1.53
C GLY A 173 14.42 68.86 0.69
N ILE A 174 13.24 68.23 0.71
CA ILE A 174 11.95 68.55 0.10
C ILE A 174 11.84 68.11 -1.37
#